data_AF-A0A1J0LQR8-F1
#
_entry.id   AF-A0A1J0LQR8-F1
#
_cell.length_a   1.000
_cell.length_b   1.000
_cell.length_c   1.000
_cell.angle_alpha   90.00
_cell.angle_beta   90.00
_cell.angle_gamma   90.00
#
_symmetry.space_group_name_H-M   'P 1'
#
loop_
_entity.id
_entity.type
_entity.pdbx_description
1 polymer ?
#
loop_
_entity_poly.entity_id
_entity_poly.type
_entity_poly.pdbx_seq_one_letter_code
_entity_poly.pdbx_strand_id
1 'polypeptide(L)'
;MKSIFIRNGLILGVLCIIIFLIVRFGFYDDFLFTSAIVNITLFPTLFVIVAAISTWKFSRTTKEISFRKAFSAAYITQMVAGAFFMFFLYLFFNWINPESIEIIRNGLLENLEHTEKPTEDTQFLIDSYKSDYLLSAQFLFLVFLCPIMLPFYGLTSLMMALFFRNR
;
A
#
# COMPACT_ATOMS: atom_id res chain seq x y z
N MET A 1 -17.19 12.02 -14.83
CA MET A 1 -16.51 10.72 -15.06
C MET A 1 -15.24 10.57 -14.22
N LYS A 2 -14.20 11.40 -14.39
CA LYS A 2 -12.97 11.35 -13.55
C LYS A 2 -13.26 11.45 -12.03
N SER A 3 -14.28 12.21 -11.63
CA SER A 3 -14.64 12.38 -10.22
C SER A 3 -15.08 11.10 -9.52
N ILE A 4 -15.64 10.11 -10.23
CA ILE A 4 -16.08 8.86 -9.62
C ILE A 4 -14.87 8.00 -9.24
N PHE A 5 -13.86 7.93 -10.11
CA PHE A 5 -12.63 7.17 -9.86
C PHE A 5 -11.83 7.79 -8.72
N ILE A 6 -11.71 9.12 -8.71
CA ILE A 6 -11.07 9.86 -7.63
C ILE A 6 -11.84 9.62 -6.31
N ARG A 7 -13.17 9.74 -6.32
CA ARG A 7 -13.99 9.50 -5.11
C ARG A 7 -13.82 8.06 -4.60
N ASN A 8 -13.87 7.06 -5.46
CA ASN A 8 -13.68 5.67 -5.06
C ASN A 8 -12.26 5.41 -4.55
N GLY A 9 -11.26 6.07 -5.15
CA GLY A 9 -9.88 6.03 -4.69
C GLY A 9 -9.73 6.65 -3.30
N LEU A 10 -10.35 7.79 -3.05
CA LEU A 10 -10.36 8.42 -1.72
C LEU A 10 -11.06 7.54 -0.68
N ILE A 11 -12.20 6.95 -1.01
CA ILE A 11 -12.89 6.00 -0.11
C ILE A 11 -11.99 4.81 0.22
N LEU A 12 -11.32 4.23 -0.78
CA LEU A 12 -10.36 3.14 -0.56
C LEU A 12 -9.19 3.60 0.32
N GLY A 13 -8.64 4.79 0.07
CA GLY A 13 -7.58 5.36 0.88
C GLY A 13 -8.00 5.53 2.35
N VAL A 14 -9.21 6.05 2.61
CA VAL A 14 -9.77 6.15 3.96
C VAL A 14 -9.94 4.77 4.61
N LEU A 15 -10.41 3.78 3.87
CA LEU A 15 -10.51 2.40 4.37
C LEU A 15 -9.13 1.84 4.75
N CYS A 16 -8.09 2.06 3.93
CA CYS A 16 -6.72 1.67 4.25
C CYS A 16 -6.21 2.36 5.52
N ILE A 17 -6.51 3.65 5.71
CA ILE A 17 -6.18 4.39 6.94
C ILE A 17 -6.87 3.76 8.15
N ILE A 18 -8.17 3.49 8.07
CA ILE A 18 -8.92 2.88 9.18
C ILE A 18 -8.34 1.51 9.53
N ILE A 19 -8.09 0.66 8.53
CA ILE A 19 -7.49 -0.66 8.75
C ILE A 19 -6.09 -0.52 9.37
N PHE A 20 -5.26 0.39 8.87
CA PHE A 20 -3.94 0.64 9.44
C PHE A 20 -4.02 1.06 10.91
N LEU A 21 -4.93 1.97 11.27
CA LEU A 21 -5.14 2.40 12.65
C LEU A 21 -5.62 1.24 13.53
N ILE A 22 -6.55 0.41 13.04
CA ILE A 22 -6.99 -0.80 13.76
C ILE A 22 -5.83 -1.75 14.00
N VAL A 23 -4.99 -2.00 12.99
CA VAL A 23 -3.81 -2.87 13.12
C VAL A 23 -2.83 -2.28 14.13
N ARG A 24 -2.54 -0.97 14.01
CA ARG A 24 -1.56 -0.29 14.87
C ARG A 24 -1.96 -0.22 16.33
N PHE A 25 -3.22 0.06 16.62
CA PHE A 25 -3.71 0.27 17.99
C PHE A 25 -4.39 -0.97 18.60
N GLY A 26 -4.95 -1.86 17.77
CA GLY A 26 -5.60 -3.10 18.22
C GLY A 26 -4.65 -4.28 18.40
N PHE A 27 -3.49 -4.27 17.72
CA PHE A 27 -2.49 -5.34 17.77
C PHE A 27 -1.12 -4.75 18.10
N TYR A 28 -1.00 -4.06 19.24
CA TYR A 28 0.22 -3.32 19.59
C TYR A 28 1.47 -4.21 19.63
N ASP A 29 1.39 -5.36 20.32
CA ASP A 29 2.53 -6.29 20.48
C ASP A 29 2.84 -7.05 19.17
N ASP A 30 1.79 -7.47 18.45
CA ASP A 30 1.90 -8.21 17.18
C ASP A 30 1.87 -7.31 15.93
N PHE A 31 2.14 -6.01 16.11
CA PHE A 31 1.93 -5.01 15.07
C PHE A 31 2.69 -5.34 13.79
N LEU A 32 3.98 -5.69 13.91
CA LEU A 32 4.85 -5.97 12.76
C LEU A 32 4.33 -7.16 11.94
N PHE A 33 4.00 -8.26 12.62
CA PHE A 33 3.52 -9.47 11.97
C PHE A 33 2.16 -9.25 11.32
N THR A 34 1.21 -8.66 12.05
CA THR A 34 -0.14 -8.38 11.56
C THR A 34 -0.11 -7.38 10.40
N SER A 35 0.72 -6.33 10.50
CA SER A 35 0.94 -5.36 9.44
C SER A 35 1.51 -6.03 8.19
N ALA A 36 2.50 -6.94 8.32
CA ALA A 36 3.04 -7.67 7.17
C ALA A 36 1.97 -8.49 6.45
N ILE A 37 1.13 -9.24 7.19
CA ILE A 37 0.02 -10.00 6.61
C ILE A 37 -0.96 -9.08 5.89
N VAL A 38 -1.38 -7.99 6.53
CA VAL A 38 -2.34 -7.03 5.95
C VAL A 38 -1.80 -6.38 4.67
N ASN A 39 -0.51 -6.03 4.65
CA ASN A 39 0.13 -5.43 3.48
C ASN A 39 0.32 -6.41 2.31
N ILE A 40 0.59 -7.69 2.59
CA ILE A 40 0.81 -8.70 1.54
C ILE A 40 -0.50 -9.28 0.99
N THR A 41 -1.55 -9.33 1.82
CA THR A 41 -2.82 -9.99 1.46
C THR A 41 -3.96 -8.97 1.30
N LEU A 42 -4.42 -8.40 2.41
CA LEU A 42 -5.64 -7.61 2.49
C LEU A 42 -5.60 -6.36 1.61
N PHE A 43 -4.52 -5.56 1.68
CA PHE A 43 -4.40 -4.34 0.88
C PHE A 43 -4.39 -4.64 -0.63
N PRO A 44 -3.53 -5.51 -1.18
CA PRO A 44 -3.58 -5.89 -2.59
C PRO A 44 -4.98 -6.34 -3.03
N THR A 45 -5.64 -7.19 -2.24
CA THR A 45 -7.00 -7.67 -2.53
C THR A 45 -8.01 -6.53 -2.58
N LEU A 46 -8.01 -5.61 -1.60
CA LEU A 46 -8.91 -4.45 -1.57
C LEU A 46 -8.70 -3.53 -2.77
N PHE A 47 -7.44 -3.28 -3.15
CA PHE A 47 -7.09 -2.46 -4.30
C PHE A 47 -7.61 -3.07 -5.61
N VAL A 48 -7.53 -4.40 -5.76
CA VAL A 48 -8.08 -5.10 -6.93
C VAL A 48 -9.61 -5.04 -6.94
N ILE A 49 -10.26 -5.33 -5.81
CA ILE A 49 -11.73 -5.34 -5.70
C ILE A 49 -12.31 -3.96 -6.01
N VAL A 50 -11.79 -2.89 -5.40
CA VAL A 50 -12.33 -1.55 -5.61
C VAL A 50 -12.03 -1.04 -7.02
N ALA A 51 -10.88 -1.39 -7.61
CA ALA A 51 -10.60 -1.10 -9.01
C ALA A 51 -11.58 -1.81 -9.97
N ALA A 52 -11.89 -3.08 -9.70
CA ALA A 52 -12.87 -3.85 -10.45
C ALA A 52 -14.28 -3.24 -10.32
N ILE A 53 -14.72 -2.91 -9.11
CA ILE A 53 -16.02 -2.25 -8.84
C ILE A 53 -16.09 -0.90 -9.57
N SER A 54 -15.01 -0.12 -9.53
CA SER A 54 -14.95 1.20 -10.19
C SER A 54 -15.07 1.07 -11.70
N THR A 55 -14.37 0.09 -12.28
CA THR A 55 -14.41 -0.18 -13.72
C THR A 55 -15.77 -0.74 -14.15
N TRP A 56 -16.35 -1.64 -13.36
CA TRP A 56 -17.69 -2.20 -13.59
C TRP A 56 -18.80 -1.16 -13.49
N LYS A 57 -18.78 -0.30 -12.46
CA LYS A 57 -19.75 0.81 -12.36
C LYS A 57 -19.65 1.73 -13.57
N PHE A 58 -18.43 1.97 -14.04
CA PHE A 58 -18.23 2.76 -15.25
C PHE A 58 -18.76 2.05 -16.49
N SER A 59 -18.56 0.74 -16.65
CA SER A 59 -19.07 -0.03 -17.79
C SER A 59 -20.59 -0.03 -17.86
N ARG A 60 -21.28 0.05 -16.72
CA ARG A 60 -22.75 0.18 -16.68
C ARG A 60 -23.25 1.54 -17.13
N THR A 61 -22.43 2.58 -17.07
CA THR A 61 -22.81 3.96 -17.45
C THR A 61 -22.50 4.33 -18.90
N THR A 62 -21.74 3.50 -19.61
CA THR A 62 -21.33 3.75 -21.00
C THR A 62 -21.60 2.51 -21.83
N LYS A 63 -22.28 2.67 -22.99
CA LYS A 63 -22.64 1.55 -23.88
C LYS A 63 -21.46 0.69 -24.34
N GLU A 64 -20.29 1.31 -24.50
CA GLU A 64 -19.04 0.61 -24.81
C GLU A 64 -17.88 1.26 -24.07
N ILE A 65 -17.01 0.42 -23.51
CA ILE A 65 -15.77 0.85 -22.89
C ILE A 65 -14.57 0.50 -23.77
N SER A 66 -13.82 1.55 -24.12
CA SER A 66 -12.50 1.37 -24.72
C SER A 66 -11.48 0.96 -23.67
N PHE A 67 -10.49 0.17 -24.10
CA PHE A 67 -9.38 -0.31 -23.25
C PHE A 67 -8.75 0.81 -22.43
N ARG A 68 -8.42 1.95 -23.07
CA ARG A 68 -7.81 3.11 -22.39
C ARG A 68 -8.69 3.63 -21.25
N LYS A 69 -10.01 3.67 -21.42
CA LYS A 69 -10.93 4.16 -20.39
C LYS A 69 -11.06 3.15 -19.25
N ALA A 70 -11.14 1.85 -19.54
CA ALA A 70 -11.14 0.81 -18.51
C ALA A 70 -9.85 0.83 -17.68
N PHE A 71 -8.71 0.88 -18.35
CA PHE A 71 -7.40 0.98 -17.72
C PHE A 71 -7.32 2.21 -16.82
N SER A 72 -7.69 3.38 -17.35
CA SER A 72 -7.65 4.63 -16.60
C SER A 72 -8.59 4.61 -15.39
N ALA A 73 -9.76 3.96 -15.50
CA ALA A 73 -10.71 3.85 -14.39
C ALA A 73 -10.12 3.06 -13.21
N ALA A 74 -9.52 1.90 -13.49
CA ALA A 74 -8.83 1.09 -12.47
C ALA A 74 -7.59 1.82 -11.93
N TYR A 75 -6.72 2.29 -12.82
CA TYR A 75 -5.40 2.83 -12.48
C TYR A 75 -5.51 4.13 -11.68
N ILE A 76 -6.39 5.06 -12.08
CA ILE A 76 -6.59 6.32 -11.34
C ILE A 76 -7.17 6.03 -9.95
N THR A 77 -8.10 5.07 -9.83
CA THR A 77 -8.68 4.71 -8.53
C THR A 77 -7.59 4.21 -7.58
N GLN A 78 -6.76 3.27 -8.04
CA GLN A 78 -5.65 2.73 -7.25
C GLN A 78 -4.59 3.79 -6.93
N MET A 79 -4.26 4.64 -7.90
CA MET A 79 -3.27 5.70 -7.71
C MET A 79 -3.71 6.74 -6.69
N VAL A 80 -4.97 7.17 -6.73
CA VAL A 80 -5.51 8.12 -5.76
C VAL A 80 -5.54 7.49 -4.37
N ALA A 81 -5.97 6.24 -4.25
CA ALA A 81 -5.97 5.53 -2.97
C ALA A 81 -4.56 5.39 -2.38
N GLY A 82 -3.61 4.92 -3.19
CA GLY A 82 -2.21 4.78 -2.82
C GLY A 82 -1.60 6.10 -2.39
N ALA A 83 -1.72 7.15 -3.23
CA ALA A 83 -1.19 8.48 -2.90
C ALA A 83 -1.79 9.06 -1.62
N PHE A 84 -3.10 8.90 -1.41
CA PHE A 84 -3.77 9.40 -0.21
C PHE A 84 -3.34 8.65 1.05
N PHE A 85 -3.27 7.31 0.99
CA PHE A 85 -2.80 6.50 2.10
C PHE A 85 -1.33 6.77 2.42
N MET A 86 -0.50 6.94 1.39
CA MET A 86 0.92 7.31 1.52
C MET A 86 1.11 8.65 2.21
N PHE A 87 0.33 9.65 1.80
CA PHE A 87 0.35 10.95 2.44
C PHE A 87 -0.03 10.84 3.93
N PHE A 88 -1.03 10.03 4.26
CA PHE A 88 -1.37 9.75 5.65
C PHE A 88 -0.23 9.06 6.41
N LEU A 89 0.41 8.01 5.86
CA LEU A 89 1.53 7.33 6.54
C LEU A 89 2.69 8.29 6.81
N TYR A 90 3.00 9.14 5.83
CA TYR A 90 3.99 10.20 6.00
C TYR A 90 3.61 11.14 7.16
N LEU A 91 2.35 11.60 7.22
CA LEU A 91 1.89 12.42 8.34
C LEU A 91 1.94 11.68 9.68
N PHE A 92 1.56 10.41 9.67
CA PHE A 92 1.46 9.58 10.86
C PHE A 92 2.83 9.38 11.51
N PHE A 93 3.82 8.93 10.73
CA PHE A 93 5.15 8.60 11.24
C PHE A 93 6.03 9.83 11.50
N ASN A 94 5.70 11.01 10.99
CA ASN A 94 6.50 12.23 11.25
C ASN A 94 5.86 13.17 12.27
N TRP A 95 4.53 13.20 12.40
CA TRP A 95 3.85 14.18 13.28
C TRP A 95 2.82 13.59 14.25
N ILE A 96 2.10 12.53 13.89
CA ILE A 96 1.01 12.00 14.75
C ILE A 96 1.57 11.05 15.81
N ASN A 97 2.42 10.11 15.40
CA ASN A 97 3.03 9.12 16.28
C ASN A 97 4.45 8.77 15.79
N PRO A 98 5.42 9.69 15.98
CA PRO A 98 6.79 9.48 15.52
C PRO A 98 7.50 8.33 16.23
N GLU A 99 7.14 8.05 17.48
CA GLU A 99 7.67 6.92 18.28
C GLU A 99 7.39 5.55 17.64
N SER A 100 6.37 5.45 16.78
CA SER A 100 6.09 4.22 16.04
C SER A 100 7.24 3.79 15.12
N ILE A 101 8.04 4.72 14.61
CA ILE A 101 9.24 4.39 13.81
C ILE A 101 10.24 3.61 14.68
N GLU A 102 10.46 4.05 15.91
CA GLU A 102 11.41 3.43 16.83
C GLU A 102 10.94 2.05 17.27
N ILE A 103 9.64 1.88 17.53
CA ILE A 103 9.05 0.57 17.84
C ILE A 103 9.25 -0.41 16.67
N ILE A 104 9.02 0.05 15.44
CA ILE A 104 9.24 -0.77 14.24
C ILE A 104 10.72 -1.17 14.12
N ARG A 105 11.63 -0.21 14.31
CA ARG A 105 13.08 -0.44 14.27
C ARG A 105 13.52 -1.48 15.29
N ASN A 106 13.10 -1.33 16.54
CA ASN A 106 13.49 -2.23 17.61
C ASN A 106 12.95 -3.64 17.37
N GLY A 107 11.70 -3.78 16.94
CA GLY A 107 11.13 -5.09 16.61
C GLY A 107 11.79 -5.74 15.38
N LEU A 108 12.23 -4.97 14.39
CA LEU A 108 13.00 -5.51 13.26
C LEU A 108 14.40 -5.97 13.69
N LEU A 109 15.07 -5.18 14.53
CA LEU A 109 16.39 -5.52 15.06
C LEU A 109 16.32 -6.79 15.93
N GLU A 110 15.34 -6.89 16.83
CA GLU A 110 15.13 -8.06 17.67
C GLU A 110 14.96 -9.33 16.82
N ASN A 111 14.13 -9.27 15.78
CA ASN A 111 13.95 -10.40 14.85
C ASN A 111 15.24 -10.78 14.10
N LEU A 112 16.09 -9.81 13.74
CA LEU A 112 17.34 -10.06 13.02
C LEU A 112 18.46 -10.56 13.94
N GLU A 113 18.55 -10.04 15.16
CA GLU A 113 19.57 -10.42 16.15
C GLU A 113 19.31 -11.83 16.73
N HIS A 114 18.06 -12.32 16.70
CA HIS A 114 17.72 -13.71 17.07
C HIS A 114 18.00 -14.75 15.97
N THR A 115 18.56 -14.35 14.83
CA THR A 115 18.92 -15.31 13.76
C THR A 115 20.19 -16.08 14.17
N GLU A 116 20.11 -17.40 14.37
CA GLU A 116 21.21 -18.24 14.90
C GLU A 116 22.54 -18.17 14.12
N LYS A 117 22.51 -17.71 12.86
CA LYS A 117 23.69 -17.48 12.02
C LYS A 117 23.50 -16.22 11.17
N PRO A 118 23.93 -15.04 11.65
CA PRO A 118 23.88 -13.83 10.83
C PRO A 118 24.79 -14.03 9.62
N THR A 119 24.23 -13.94 8.41
CA THR A 119 25.02 -13.83 7.18
C THR A 119 25.55 -12.42 7.04
N GLU A 120 26.48 -12.20 6.10
CA GLU A 120 26.99 -10.86 5.77
C GLU A 120 25.85 -9.89 5.40
N ASP A 121 24.80 -10.39 4.74
CA ASP A 121 23.57 -9.65 4.44
C ASP A 121 22.76 -9.30 5.69
N THR A 122 22.62 -10.24 6.63
CA THR A 122 21.95 -9.99 7.92
C THR A 122 22.69 -8.91 8.71
N GLN A 123 24.03 -8.96 8.72
CA GLN A 123 24.86 -7.97 9.40
C GLN A 123 24.72 -6.59 8.76
N PHE A 124 24.74 -6.50 7.43
CA PHE A 124 24.50 -5.26 6.70
C PHE A 124 23.11 -4.66 7.03
N LEU A 125 22.07 -5.48 7.13
CA LEU A 125 20.74 -5.02 7.51
C LEU A 125 20.69 -4.49 8.93
N ILE A 126 21.31 -5.18 9.89
CA ILE A 126 21.41 -4.74 11.29
C ILE A 126 22.09 -3.37 11.37
N ASP A 127 23.25 -3.20 10.71
CA ASP A 127 24.01 -1.96 10.71
C ASP A 127 23.24 -0.82 10.00
N SER A 128 22.50 -1.15 8.97
CA SER A 128 21.66 -0.21 8.22
C SER A 128 20.42 0.25 9.01
N TYR A 129 19.86 -0.60 9.87
CA TYR A 129 18.77 -0.23 10.79
C TYR A 129 19.28 0.55 12.01
N LYS A 130 20.50 0.28 12.49
CA LYS A 130 21.15 1.04 13.56
C LYS A 130 21.56 2.45 13.14
N SER A 131 21.87 2.65 11.86
CA SER A 131 22.28 3.94 11.29
C SER A 131 21.12 4.83 10.79
N ASP A 132 19.86 4.47 11.09
CA ASP A 132 18.62 5.15 10.67
C ASP A 132 18.39 5.28 9.15
N TYR A 133 19.27 4.70 8.33
CA TYR A 133 19.25 4.88 6.88
C TYR A 133 18.01 4.25 6.23
N LEU A 134 17.65 3.01 6.60
CA LEU A 134 16.55 2.26 5.99
C LEU A 134 15.15 2.58 6.56
N LEU A 135 15.09 3.19 7.74
CA LEU A 135 13.84 3.33 8.50
C LEU A 135 13.34 4.77 8.60
N SER A 136 14.06 5.72 7.99
CA SER A 136 13.51 7.05 7.77
C SER A 136 12.17 6.94 7.03
N ALA A 137 11.17 7.72 7.45
CA ALA A 137 9.86 7.73 6.80
C ALA A 137 9.96 8.02 5.29
N GLN A 138 11.02 8.73 4.87
CA GLN A 138 11.35 9.01 3.48
C GLN A 138 11.85 7.76 2.73
N PHE A 139 12.64 6.90 3.37
CA PHE A 139 13.12 5.65 2.78
C PHE A 139 12.00 4.60 2.66
N LEU A 140 11.18 4.44 3.70
CA LEU A 140 9.98 3.59 3.64
C LEU A 140 9.03 4.03 2.50
N PHE A 141 8.93 5.34 2.28
CA PHE A 141 8.15 5.94 1.20
C PHE A 141 8.74 5.63 -0.19
N LEU A 142 10.07 5.69 -0.33
CA LEU A 142 10.76 5.56 -1.62
C LEU A 142 10.96 4.10 -2.07
N VAL A 143 11.32 3.21 -1.13
CA VAL A 143 11.81 1.86 -1.45
C VAL A 143 10.72 0.80 -1.44
N PHE A 144 9.77 0.86 -0.50
CA PHE A 144 8.76 -0.20 -0.39
C PHE A 144 7.51 0.06 -1.24
N LEU A 145 7.14 1.32 -1.46
CA LEU A 145 5.80 1.64 -1.97
C LEU A 145 5.78 2.09 -3.44
N CYS A 146 6.79 2.81 -3.93
CA CYS A 146 6.81 3.23 -5.33
C CYS A 146 7.15 2.11 -6.34
N PRO A 147 8.27 1.38 -6.21
CA PRO A 147 8.71 0.45 -7.26
C PRO A 147 7.93 -0.86 -7.28
N ILE A 148 7.28 -1.27 -6.19
CA ILE A 148 6.47 -2.50 -6.14
C ILE A 148 5.00 -2.21 -6.44
N MET A 149 4.42 -1.15 -5.87
CA MET A 149 2.99 -0.90 -6.03
C MET A 149 2.64 -0.31 -7.40
N LEU A 150 3.50 0.53 -8.00
CA LEU A 150 3.22 1.10 -9.32
C LEU A 150 3.08 0.02 -10.42
N PRO A 151 4.01 -0.95 -10.54
CA PRO A 151 3.83 -2.08 -11.44
C PRO A 151 2.62 -2.94 -11.10
N PHE A 152 2.35 -3.19 -9.81
CA PHE A 152 1.17 -3.95 -9.39
C PHE A 152 -0.14 -3.28 -9.81
N TYR A 153 -0.26 -1.96 -9.59
CA TYR A 153 -1.42 -1.19 -10.05
C TYR A 153 -1.55 -1.20 -11.56
N GLY A 154 -0.42 -1.06 -12.27
CA GLY A 154 -0.39 -1.16 -13.74
C GLY A 154 -0.89 -2.51 -14.23
N LEU A 155 -0.38 -3.61 -13.66
CA LEU A 155 -0.71 -4.98 -14.06
C LEU A 155 -2.17 -5.31 -13.77
N THR A 156 -2.65 -5.01 -12.55
CA THR A 156 -4.05 -5.24 -12.19
C THR A 156 -5.00 -4.37 -13.01
N SER A 157 -4.65 -3.11 -13.28
CA SER A 157 -5.43 -2.23 -14.16
C SER A 157 -5.46 -2.71 -15.61
N LEU A 158 -4.36 -3.29 -16.10
CA LEU A 158 -4.30 -3.92 -17.41
C LEU A 158 -5.22 -5.14 -17.49
N MET A 159 -5.23 -5.98 -16.45
CA MET A 159 -6.18 -7.11 -16.37
C MET A 159 -7.64 -6.63 -16.39
N MET A 160 -7.97 -5.59 -15.62
CA MET A 160 -9.33 -4.99 -15.64
C MET A 160 -9.66 -4.45 -17.02
N ALA A 161 -8.70 -3.79 -17.68
CA ALA A 161 -8.91 -3.25 -19.02
C ALA A 161 -9.13 -4.34 -20.08
N LEU A 162 -8.44 -5.47 -19.96
CA LEU A 162 -8.64 -6.63 -20.84
C LEU A 162 -9.99 -7.31 -20.58
N PHE A 163 -10.45 -7.37 -19.33
CA PHE A 163 -11.70 -8.01 -18.95
C PHE A 163 -12.95 -7.18 -19.31
N PHE A 164 -12.89 -5.87 -19.12
CA PHE A 164 -14.01 -4.95 -19.32
C PHE A 164 -14.03 -4.27 -20.69
N ARG A 165 -13.00 -4.44 -21.55
CA ARG A 165 -13.06 -3.93 -22.93
C ARG A 165 -14.11 -4.72 -23.73
N ASN A 166 -14.91 -4.01 -24.52
CA ASN A 166 -15.90 -4.57 -25.45
C ASN A 166 -17.06 -5.36 -24.79
N ARG A 167 -17.39 -5.03 -23.54
CA ARG A 167 -18.72 -5.28 -22.95
C ARG A 167 -19.40 -3.94 -22.68
#